data_AF-A0A6I3EX20-F1
#
_entry.id   AF-A0A6I3EX20-F1
#
_cell.length_a   1.000
_cell.length_b   1.000
_cell.length_c   1.000
_cell.angle_alpha   90.00
_cell.angle_beta   90.00
_cell.angle_gamma   90.00
#
_symmetry.space_group_name_H-M   'P 1'
#
loop_
_entity.id
_entity.type
_entity.pdbx_description
1 polymer ?
#
loop_
_entity_poly.entity_id
_entity_poly.type
_entity_poly.pdbx_seq_one_letter_code
_entity_poly.pdbx_strand_id
1 'polypeptide(L)'
;MRRTLAGLLFGLAYACASLAISGFLLQRTAFNPDNSSATAGVILGDSAIRVQLVNAIIDNSATPVIPEDVVNRPLEIERLRRLIAKVAQHPDGQQLFAQIIHDAHSRLIGDHPAPVQITGEELVSITRTQRAAATTTFELSVPEVSALAVTNHVTDWLVPILAIAAVVLLLAGLSTHPEKESMLKTLALGLVVLALTSLIMGYLVPKFAIPTLSKSVWAHIPARMADEQLPLVIGMMVVLIVAAVLAVAGSGMMRRQRRWSQPISTYRYSEERRWS
;
A
#
# COMPACT_ATOMS: atom_id res chain seq x y z
N MET A 1 25.73 14.65 27.19
CA MET A 1 24.31 15.06 27.03
C MET A 1 23.91 15.49 25.62
N ARG A 2 24.56 16.46 24.96
CA ARG A 2 24.11 16.90 23.61
C ARG A 2 24.12 15.80 22.54
N ARG A 3 25.16 14.94 22.53
CA ARG A 3 25.26 13.79 21.60
C ARG A 3 24.18 12.73 21.84
N THR A 4 23.88 12.42 23.10
CA THR A 4 22.86 11.43 23.47
C THR A 4 21.45 11.93 23.15
N LEU A 5 21.19 13.22 23.39
CA LEU A 5 19.93 13.86 23.01
C LEU A 5 19.72 13.83 21.48
N ALA A 6 20.73 14.23 20.71
CA ALA A 6 20.63 14.25 19.24
C ALA A 6 20.39 12.83 18.68
N GLY A 7 21.09 11.82 19.20
CA GLY A 7 20.85 10.42 18.83
C GLY A 7 19.43 9.94 19.13
N LEU A 8 18.87 10.31 20.28
CA LEU A 8 17.50 10.00 20.66
C LEU A 8 16.48 10.67 19.73
N LEU A 9 16.68 11.97 19.42
CA LEU A 9 15.82 12.71 18.49
C LEU A 9 15.81 12.07 17.10
N PHE A 10 16.97 11.65 16.59
CA PHE A 10 17.05 10.92 15.33
C PHE A 10 16.36 9.56 15.39
N GLY A 11 16.57 8.79 16.46
CA GLY A 11 15.91 7.50 16.65
C GLY A 11 14.38 7.64 16.61
N LEU A 12 13.85 8.62 17.35
CA LEU A 12 12.41 8.90 17.37
C LEU A 12 11.91 9.41 16.00
N ALA A 13 12.68 10.28 15.34
CA ALA A 13 12.36 10.75 13.99
C ALA A 13 12.25 9.57 12.99
N TYR A 14 13.17 8.60 13.03
CA TYR A 14 13.09 7.42 12.17
C TYR A 14 11.92 6.51 12.52
N ALA A 15 11.61 6.34 13.81
CA ALA A 15 10.44 5.57 14.20
C ALA A 15 9.16 6.20 13.65
N CYS A 16 8.99 7.52 13.83
CA CYS A 16 7.86 8.26 13.28
C CYS A 16 7.84 8.21 11.74
N ALA A 17 8.99 8.43 11.07
CA ALA A 17 9.07 8.38 9.62
C ALA A 17 8.72 6.99 9.07
N SER A 18 9.18 5.93 9.76
CA SER A 18 8.94 4.55 9.36
C SER A 18 7.46 4.20 9.45
N LEU A 19 6.83 4.56 10.57
CA LEU A 19 5.40 4.35 10.74
C LEU A 19 4.58 5.21 9.77
N ALA A 20 4.97 6.47 9.53
CA ALA A 20 4.29 7.35 8.58
C ALA A 20 4.37 6.81 7.14
N ILE A 21 5.57 6.46 6.67
CA ILE A 21 5.77 5.92 5.31
C ILE A 21 5.09 4.56 5.17
N SER A 22 5.23 3.69 6.17
CA SER A 22 4.58 2.37 6.18
C SER A 22 3.06 2.49 6.14
N GLY A 23 2.49 3.36 6.98
CA GLY A 23 1.05 3.61 7.01
C GLY A 23 0.54 4.23 5.71
N PHE A 24 1.29 5.20 5.16
CA PHE A 24 0.96 5.80 3.86
C PHE A 24 0.95 4.78 2.72
N LEU A 25 1.97 3.91 2.67
CA LEU A 25 2.00 2.83 1.69
C LEU A 25 0.83 1.87 1.89
N LEU A 26 0.59 1.46 3.13
CA LEU A 26 -0.50 0.55 3.46
C LEU A 26 -1.86 1.15 3.08
N GLN A 27 -2.09 2.43 3.32
CA GLN A 27 -3.28 3.14 2.84
C GLN A 27 -3.41 3.07 1.33
N ARG A 28 -2.33 3.39 0.61
CA ARG A 28 -2.34 3.41 -0.85
C ARG A 28 -2.55 2.03 -1.47
N THR A 29 -1.98 0.98 -0.87
CA THR A 29 -2.02 -0.38 -1.41
C THR A 29 -3.22 -1.18 -0.93
N ALA A 30 -3.68 -0.97 0.31
CA ALA A 30 -4.66 -1.85 0.95
C ALA A 30 -5.92 -1.14 1.47
N PHE A 31 -5.93 0.19 1.58
CA PHE A 31 -7.08 0.94 2.13
C PHE A 31 -7.53 2.09 1.25
N ASN A 32 -7.30 2.00 -0.06
CA ASN A 32 -7.74 3.01 -1.01
C ASN A 32 -8.68 2.37 -2.06
N PRO A 33 -10.01 2.46 -1.84
CA PRO A 33 -11.02 1.97 -2.77
C PRO A 33 -10.95 2.59 -4.17
N ASP A 34 -10.59 3.88 -4.27
CA ASP A 34 -10.43 4.57 -5.56
C ASP A 34 -9.32 3.93 -6.41
N ASN A 35 -8.21 3.56 -5.79
CA ASN A 35 -7.15 2.86 -6.50
C ASN A 35 -7.62 1.50 -7.01
N SER A 36 -8.49 0.81 -6.27
CA SER A 36 -9.06 -0.47 -6.69
C SER A 36 -10.06 -0.36 -7.83
N SER A 37 -10.83 0.73 -7.87
CA SER A 37 -11.73 1.01 -9.01
C SER A 37 -10.92 1.29 -10.28
N ALA A 38 -9.86 2.09 -10.17
CA ALA A 38 -8.96 2.40 -11.28
C ALA A 38 -8.22 1.16 -11.83
N THR A 39 -7.97 0.16 -10.97
CA THR A 39 -7.26 -1.09 -11.32
C THR A 39 -8.21 -2.30 -11.32
N ALA A 40 -9.50 -2.08 -11.57
CA ALA A 40 -10.52 -3.14 -11.60
C ALA A 40 -10.11 -4.35 -12.45
N GLY A 41 -9.37 -4.12 -13.54
CA GLY A 41 -8.84 -5.20 -14.38
C GLY A 41 -7.83 -6.12 -13.70
N VAL A 42 -6.99 -5.60 -12.82
CA VAL A 42 -6.03 -6.39 -12.03
C VAL A 42 -6.77 -7.25 -11.01
N ILE A 43 -7.78 -6.68 -10.35
CA ILE A 43 -8.61 -7.38 -9.36
C ILE A 43 -9.45 -8.46 -10.04
N LEU A 44 -10.12 -8.14 -11.15
CA LEU A 44 -10.88 -9.11 -11.95
C LEU A 44 -9.98 -10.11 -12.67
N GLY A 45 -8.67 -9.89 -12.73
CA GLY A 45 -7.68 -10.89 -13.11
C GLY A 45 -7.70 -12.10 -12.18
N ASP A 46 -8.04 -11.90 -10.91
CA ASP A 46 -8.26 -12.98 -9.95
C ASP A 46 -9.50 -13.80 -10.32
N SER A 47 -9.29 -15.08 -10.66
CA SER A 47 -10.38 -15.95 -11.06
C SER A 47 -11.38 -16.20 -9.95
N ALA A 48 -10.96 -16.21 -8.68
CA ALA A 48 -11.87 -16.46 -7.57
C ALA A 48 -12.84 -15.29 -7.38
N ILE A 49 -12.33 -14.05 -7.37
CA ILE A 49 -13.15 -12.83 -7.28
C ILE A 49 -14.10 -12.76 -8.47
N ARG A 50 -13.56 -12.95 -9.69
CA ARG A 50 -14.34 -12.91 -10.92
C ARG A 50 -15.46 -13.96 -10.94
N VAL A 51 -15.17 -15.20 -10.52
CA VAL A 51 -16.19 -16.27 -10.46
C VAL A 51 -17.25 -15.95 -9.42
N GLN A 52 -16.88 -15.46 -8.24
CA GLN A 52 -17.85 -15.10 -7.20
C GLN A 52 -18.79 -13.99 -7.68
N LEU A 53 -18.24 -12.94 -8.29
CA LEU A 53 -19.03 -11.82 -8.82
C LEU A 53 -19.97 -12.26 -9.96
N VAL A 54 -19.45 -13.05 -10.91
CA VAL A 54 -20.25 -13.60 -12.01
C VAL A 54 -21.39 -14.47 -11.48
N ASN A 55 -21.13 -15.35 -10.51
CA ASN A 55 -22.16 -16.20 -9.92
C ASN A 55 -23.20 -15.36 -9.17
N ALA A 56 -22.78 -14.39 -8.37
CA ALA A 56 -23.71 -13.50 -7.68
C ALA A 56 -24.63 -12.75 -8.65
N ILE A 57 -24.12 -12.29 -9.80
CA ILE A 57 -24.95 -11.67 -10.82
C ILE A 57 -25.93 -12.68 -11.44
N ILE A 58 -25.46 -13.87 -11.82
CA ILE A 58 -26.33 -14.89 -12.44
C ILE A 58 -27.47 -15.28 -11.50
N ASP A 59 -27.15 -15.56 -10.24
CA ASP A 59 -28.11 -16.04 -9.24
C ASP A 59 -29.24 -15.03 -9.01
N ASN A 60 -28.96 -13.73 -9.20
CA ASN A 60 -29.94 -12.66 -9.01
C ASN A 60 -30.56 -12.14 -10.32
N SER A 61 -29.96 -12.38 -11.48
CA SER A 61 -30.43 -11.80 -12.77
C SER A 61 -30.92 -12.83 -13.79
N ALA A 62 -30.73 -14.13 -13.57
CA ALA A 62 -31.12 -15.16 -14.54
C ALA A 62 -32.61 -15.11 -14.90
N THR A 63 -33.50 -14.98 -13.91
CA THR A 63 -34.95 -14.93 -14.11
C THR A 63 -35.44 -13.74 -14.93
N PRO A 64 -35.04 -12.47 -14.64
CA PRO A 64 -35.46 -11.34 -15.46
C PRO A 64 -34.76 -11.28 -16.83
N VAL A 65 -33.52 -11.78 -16.95
CA VAL A 65 -32.76 -11.67 -18.21
C VAL A 65 -33.15 -12.76 -19.22
N ILE A 66 -33.28 -14.00 -18.75
CA ILE A 66 -33.56 -15.16 -19.60
C ILE A 66 -35.08 -15.31 -19.76
N PRO A 67 -35.62 -15.52 -20.97
CA PRO A 67 -37.04 -15.79 -21.16
C PRO A 67 -37.55 -16.93 -20.25
N GLU A 68 -38.73 -16.77 -19.66
CA GLU A 68 -39.31 -17.69 -18.67
C GLU A 68 -39.47 -19.12 -19.21
N ASP A 69 -39.72 -19.27 -20.52
CA ASP A 69 -39.85 -20.57 -21.20
C ASP A 69 -38.53 -21.35 -21.31
N VAL A 70 -37.39 -20.69 -21.09
CA VAL A 70 -36.06 -21.29 -21.22
C VAL A 70 -35.14 -21.11 -20.00
N VAL A 71 -35.55 -20.37 -18.96
CA VAL A 71 -34.72 -20.11 -17.77
C VAL A 71 -34.26 -21.39 -17.07
N ASN A 72 -35.09 -22.44 -17.07
CA ASN A 72 -34.76 -23.74 -16.47
C ASN A 72 -33.80 -24.58 -17.32
N ARG A 73 -33.35 -24.09 -18.49
CA ARG A 73 -32.39 -24.78 -19.35
C ARG A 73 -30.97 -24.45 -18.89
N PRO A 74 -30.18 -25.44 -18.42
CA PRO A 74 -28.81 -25.21 -17.95
C PRO A 74 -27.90 -24.52 -18.98
N LEU A 75 -28.18 -24.75 -20.27
CA LEU A 75 -27.42 -24.17 -21.37
C LEU A 75 -27.54 -22.63 -21.43
N GLU A 76 -28.71 -22.06 -21.13
CA GLU A 76 -28.93 -20.61 -21.23
C GLU A 76 -28.25 -19.88 -20.06
N ILE A 77 -28.35 -20.45 -18.85
CA ILE A 77 -27.62 -19.96 -17.67
C ILE A 77 -26.11 -19.97 -17.94
N GLU A 78 -25.59 -21.04 -18.55
CA GLU A 78 -24.16 -21.14 -18.88
C GLU A 78 -23.75 -20.17 -20.00
N ARG A 79 -24.63 -19.86 -20.95
CA ARG A 79 -24.39 -18.81 -21.96
C ARG A 79 -24.29 -17.43 -21.30
N LEU A 80 -25.23 -17.10 -20.41
CA LEU A 80 -25.20 -15.84 -19.66
C LEU A 80 -23.93 -15.75 -18.80
N ARG A 81 -23.56 -16.84 -18.12
CA ARG A 81 -22.31 -16.94 -17.35
C ARG A 81 -21.09 -16.61 -18.19
N ARG A 82 -20.94 -17.24 -19.35
CA ARG A 82 -19.82 -17.00 -20.26
C ARG A 82 -19.82 -15.56 -20.80
N LEU A 83 -20.99 -14.99 -21.07
CA LEU A 83 -21.10 -13.60 -21.50
C LEU A 83 -20.59 -12.65 -20.42
N ILE A 84 -21.09 -12.75 -19.19
CA ILE A 84 -20.66 -11.89 -18.07
C ILE A 84 -19.17 -12.10 -17.79
N ALA A 85 -18.69 -13.36 -17.77
CA ALA A 85 -17.28 -13.66 -17.58
C ALA A 85 -16.39 -13.04 -18.67
N LYS A 86 -16.86 -13.03 -19.93
CA LYS A 86 -16.16 -12.38 -21.05
C LYS A 86 -16.15 -10.85 -20.89
N VAL A 87 -17.26 -10.25 -20.44
CA VAL A 87 -17.32 -8.81 -20.14
C VAL A 87 -16.32 -8.46 -19.04
N ALA A 88 -16.27 -9.23 -17.95
CA ALA A 88 -15.33 -9.01 -16.84
C ALA A 88 -13.83 -9.16 -17.23
N GLN A 89 -13.54 -9.82 -18.36
CA GLN A 89 -12.17 -9.97 -18.89
C GLN A 89 -11.79 -8.86 -19.88
N HIS A 90 -12.77 -8.13 -20.42
CA HIS A 90 -12.52 -7.07 -21.41
C HIS A 90 -12.29 -5.73 -20.71
N PRO A 91 -11.30 -4.90 -21.13
CA PRO A 91 -11.02 -3.61 -20.49
C PRO A 91 -12.25 -2.71 -20.30
N ASP A 92 -13.04 -2.52 -21.35
CA ASP A 92 -14.28 -1.72 -21.26
C ASP A 92 -15.32 -2.32 -20.32
N GLY A 93 -15.36 -3.65 -20.21
CA GLY A 93 -16.26 -4.33 -19.28
C GLY A 93 -15.78 -4.24 -17.84
N GLN A 94 -14.47 -4.24 -17.60
CA GLN A 94 -13.88 -4.04 -16.28
C GLN A 94 -14.23 -2.66 -15.70
N GLN A 95 -14.35 -1.63 -16.55
CA GLN A 95 -14.82 -0.30 -16.13
C GLN A 95 -16.26 -0.32 -15.62
N LEU A 96 -17.12 -1.18 -16.16
CA LEU A 96 -18.49 -1.36 -15.67
C LEU A 96 -18.54 -1.97 -14.26
N PHE A 97 -17.50 -2.71 -13.88
CA PHE A 97 -17.37 -3.31 -12.54
C PHE A 97 -16.57 -2.44 -11.57
N ALA A 98 -15.99 -1.32 -12.03
CA ALA A 98 -15.09 -0.50 -11.22
C ALA A 98 -15.77 0.02 -9.95
N GLN A 99 -17.03 0.48 -10.06
CA GLN A 99 -17.81 0.94 -8.91
C GLN A 99 -18.15 -0.20 -7.95
N ILE A 100 -18.55 -1.36 -8.47
CA ILE A 100 -18.84 -2.54 -7.64
C ILE A 100 -17.59 -2.97 -6.84
N ILE A 101 -16.41 -2.91 -7.47
CA ILE A 101 -15.12 -3.22 -6.83
C ILE A 101 -14.74 -2.16 -5.81
N HIS A 102 -14.95 -0.88 -6.11
CA HIS A 102 -14.80 0.22 -5.17
C HIS A 102 -15.62 -0.06 -3.90
N ASP A 103 -16.91 -0.30 -4.07
CA ASP A 103 -17.84 -0.45 -2.95
C ASP A 103 -17.55 -1.74 -2.16
N ALA A 104 -17.17 -2.83 -2.85
CA ALA A 104 -16.70 -4.04 -2.20
C ALA A 104 -15.43 -3.82 -1.38
N HIS A 105 -14.47 -3.06 -1.91
CA HIS A 105 -13.26 -2.75 -1.16
C HIS A 105 -13.56 -1.84 0.03
N SER A 106 -14.35 -0.78 -0.16
CA SER A 106 -14.74 0.14 0.91
C SER A 106 -15.50 -0.58 2.03
N ARG A 107 -16.40 -1.51 1.68
CA ARG A 107 -17.09 -2.37 2.66
C ARG A 107 -16.14 -3.30 3.42
N LEU A 108 -15.19 -3.91 2.71
CA LEU A 108 -14.19 -4.82 3.30
C LEU A 108 -13.35 -4.13 4.39
N ILE A 109 -12.96 -2.88 4.14
CA ILE A 109 -12.10 -2.07 5.03
C ILE A 109 -12.91 -1.19 6.01
N GLY A 110 -14.23 -1.39 6.09
CA GLY A 110 -15.10 -0.65 7.01
C GLY A 110 -15.20 0.85 6.76
N ASP A 111 -14.86 1.31 5.56
CA ASP A 111 -14.98 2.72 5.16
C ASP A 111 -16.43 3.06 4.76
N HIS A 112 -17.15 2.09 4.18
CA HIS A 112 -18.59 2.17 3.94
C HIS A 112 -19.34 1.04 4.65
N PRO A 113 -20.29 1.34 5.56
CA PRO A 113 -21.00 0.31 6.31
C PRO A 113 -22.13 -0.36 5.51
N ALA A 114 -22.63 0.27 4.43
CA ALA A 114 -23.75 -0.26 3.69
C ALA A 114 -23.34 -1.48 2.84
N PRO A 115 -24.24 -2.45 2.64
CA PRO A 115 -24.03 -3.54 1.70
C PRO A 115 -23.73 -3.02 0.30
N VAL A 116 -22.91 -3.75 -0.45
CA VAL A 116 -22.64 -3.45 -1.86
C VAL A 116 -23.89 -3.77 -2.66
N GLN A 117 -24.46 -2.79 -3.33
CA GLN A 117 -25.69 -2.93 -4.10
C GLN A 117 -25.35 -3.00 -5.59
N ILE A 118 -25.99 -3.92 -6.30
CA ILE A 118 -25.94 -3.98 -7.77
C ILE A 118 -27.35 -3.72 -8.29
N THR A 119 -27.49 -2.66 -9.06
CA THR A 119 -28.76 -2.18 -9.60
C THR A 119 -29.12 -2.84 -10.93
N GLY A 120 -30.40 -2.82 -11.29
CA GLY A 120 -30.86 -3.27 -12.61
C GLY A 120 -30.22 -2.49 -13.76
N GLU A 121 -29.95 -1.19 -13.61
CA GLU A 121 -29.32 -0.36 -14.64
C GLU A 121 -27.87 -0.77 -14.92
N GLU A 122 -27.09 -1.06 -13.87
CA GLU A 122 -25.74 -1.62 -14.01
C GLU A 122 -25.78 -2.98 -14.69
N LEU A 123 -26.75 -3.82 -14.34
CA LEU A 123 -26.94 -5.12 -14.98
C LEU A 123 -27.30 -5.01 -16.47
N VAL A 124 -28.04 -3.99 -16.90
CA VAL A 124 -28.28 -3.76 -18.34
C VAL A 124 -26.95 -3.55 -19.07
N SER A 125 -26.06 -2.75 -18.47
CA SER A 125 -24.75 -2.48 -19.06
C SER A 125 -23.86 -3.72 -19.10
N ILE A 126 -23.89 -4.55 -18.05
CA ILE A 126 -23.09 -5.77 -17.93
C ILE A 126 -23.62 -6.90 -18.83
N THR A 127 -24.93 -7.15 -18.80
CA THR A 127 -25.59 -8.24 -19.56
C THR A 127 -25.95 -7.85 -20.99
N ARG A 128 -25.82 -6.57 -21.34
CA ARG A 128 -26.19 -5.99 -22.64
C ARG A 128 -27.67 -6.25 -23.00
N THR A 129 -28.53 -6.37 -22.00
CA THR A 129 -29.95 -6.74 -22.18
C THR A 129 -30.85 -5.83 -21.34
N GLN A 130 -31.79 -5.13 -21.99
CA GLN A 130 -32.70 -4.19 -21.31
C GLN A 130 -33.61 -4.87 -20.27
N ARG A 131 -33.89 -6.17 -20.44
CA ARG A 131 -34.68 -6.96 -19.47
C ARG A 131 -34.03 -7.00 -18.08
N ALA A 132 -32.72 -6.85 -18.00
CA ALA A 132 -32.00 -6.79 -16.74
C ALA A 132 -32.44 -5.59 -15.86
N ALA A 133 -33.00 -4.53 -16.46
CA ALA A 133 -33.54 -3.39 -15.71
C ALA A 133 -34.70 -3.76 -14.78
N ALA A 134 -35.40 -4.87 -15.05
CA ALA A 134 -36.46 -5.38 -14.19
C ALA A 134 -35.94 -6.12 -12.95
N THR A 135 -34.63 -6.37 -12.87
CA THR A 135 -34.00 -6.99 -11.69
C THR A 135 -34.06 -6.00 -10.53
N THR A 136 -34.62 -6.41 -9.40
CA THR A 136 -34.54 -5.62 -8.17
C THR A 136 -33.09 -5.50 -7.73
N THR A 137 -32.71 -4.35 -7.17
CA THR A 137 -31.39 -4.17 -6.56
C THR A 137 -31.11 -5.29 -5.57
N PHE A 138 -29.97 -5.94 -5.70
CA PHE A 138 -29.56 -7.03 -4.82
C PHE A 138 -28.22 -6.71 -4.16
N GLU A 139 -28.01 -7.35 -3.01
CA GLU A 139 -26.80 -7.14 -2.21
C GLU A 139 -25.74 -8.18 -2.54
N LEU A 140 -24.53 -7.71 -2.83
CA LEU A 140 -23.35 -8.55 -2.97
C LEU A 140 -22.78 -8.80 -1.56
N SER A 141 -22.71 -10.07 -1.18
CA SER A 141 -22.21 -10.49 0.14
C SER A 141 -20.70 -10.25 0.26
N VAL A 142 -20.35 -9.07 0.78
CA VAL A 142 -18.98 -8.66 1.10
C VAL A 142 -18.88 -8.45 2.61
N PRO A 143 -18.13 -9.31 3.34
CA PRO A 143 -17.98 -9.15 4.77
C PRO A 143 -17.00 -8.01 5.07
N GLU A 144 -17.30 -7.26 6.13
CA GLU A 144 -16.32 -6.38 6.77
C GLU A 144 -15.29 -7.20 7.51
N VAL A 145 -14.02 -6.82 7.39
CA VAL A 145 -12.97 -7.40 8.22
C VAL A 145 -12.61 -6.38 9.28
N SER A 146 -13.09 -6.58 10.51
CA SER A 146 -12.95 -5.60 11.60
C SER A 146 -11.51 -5.18 11.87
N ALA A 147 -10.54 -6.09 11.70
CA ALA A 147 -9.12 -5.77 11.82
C ALA A 147 -8.66 -4.75 10.76
N LEU A 148 -9.16 -4.85 9.51
CA LEU A 148 -8.88 -3.88 8.45
C LEU A 148 -9.58 -2.56 8.73
N ALA A 149 -10.83 -2.59 9.20
CA ALA A 149 -11.58 -1.38 9.57
C ALA A 149 -10.87 -0.55 10.64
N VAL A 150 -10.45 -1.19 11.74
CA VAL A 150 -9.70 -0.52 12.80
C VAL A 150 -8.37 0.00 12.27
N THR A 151 -7.65 -0.79 11.46
CA THR A 151 -6.35 -0.37 10.92
C THR A 151 -6.48 0.82 9.98
N ASN A 152 -7.47 0.79 9.07
CA ASN A 152 -7.77 1.89 8.15
C ASN A 152 -8.06 3.18 8.93
N HIS A 153 -9.00 3.11 9.88
CA HIS A 153 -9.39 4.26 10.70
C HIS A 153 -8.21 4.83 11.50
N VAL A 154 -7.40 3.97 12.14
CA VAL A 154 -6.23 4.43 12.91
C VAL A 154 -5.19 5.07 12.00
N THR A 155 -4.93 4.47 10.84
CA THR A 155 -3.87 4.93 9.93
C THR A 155 -4.24 6.29 9.31
N ASP A 156 -5.52 6.53 9.02
CA ASP A 156 -6.04 7.78 8.43
C ASP A 156 -5.58 9.04 9.15
N TRP A 157 -5.76 9.10 10.47
CA TRP A 157 -5.35 10.27 11.25
C TRP A 157 -3.92 10.15 11.81
N LEU A 158 -3.41 8.94 12.03
CA LEU A 158 -2.10 8.74 12.67
C LEU A 158 -0.94 9.05 11.71
N VAL A 159 -1.05 8.66 10.43
CA VAL A 159 -0.01 8.89 9.42
C VAL A 159 0.37 10.37 9.28
N PRO A 160 -0.57 11.33 9.09
CA PRO A 160 -0.19 12.73 8.95
C PRO A 160 0.47 13.29 10.21
N ILE A 161 0.02 12.88 11.41
CA ILE A 161 0.64 13.30 12.68
C ILE A 161 2.08 12.78 12.77
N LEU A 162 2.31 11.50 12.46
CA LEU A 162 3.63 10.90 12.49
C LEU A 162 4.56 11.48 11.43
N ALA A 163 4.04 11.84 10.25
CA ALA A 163 4.81 12.51 9.21
C ALA A 163 5.30 13.89 9.69
N ILE A 164 4.42 14.69 10.31
CA ILE A 164 4.77 16.00 10.88
C ILE A 164 5.80 15.82 12.01
N ALA A 165 5.54 14.89 12.94
CA ALA A 165 6.44 14.61 14.05
C ALA A 165 7.84 14.18 13.57
N ALA A 166 7.90 13.31 12.54
CA ALA A 166 9.15 12.87 11.95
C ALA A 166 9.97 14.04 11.40
N VAL A 167 9.33 14.95 10.65
CA VAL A 167 10.01 16.14 10.09
C VAL A 167 10.52 17.05 11.20
N VAL A 168 9.68 17.37 12.20
CA VAL A 168 10.06 18.24 13.32
C VAL A 168 11.22 17.66 14.11
N LEU A 169 11.16 16.36 14.47
CA LEU A 169 12.21 15.67 15.21
C LEU A 169 13.51 15.56 14.41
N LEU A 170 13.42 15.33 13.11
CA LEU A 170 14.57 15.27 12.22
C LEU A 170 15.27 16.64 12.14
N LEU A 171 14.52 17.73 11.98
CA LEU A 171 15.05 19.09 11.96
C LEU A 171 15.69 19.48 13.32
N ALA A 172 15.05 19.11 14.43
CA ALA A 172 15.60 19.31 15.77
C ALA A 172 16.88 18.49 15.98
N GLY A 173 16.89 17.24 15.52
CA GLY A 173 18.07 16.36 15.55
C GLY A 173 19.23 16.96 14.74
N LEU A 174 18.98 17.43 13.52
CA LEU A 174 19.97 18.09 12.67
C LEU A 174 20.56 19.35 13.34
N SER A 175 19.71 20.16 13.97
CA SER A 175 20.11 21.42 14.61
C SER A 175 20.95 21.21 15.88
N THR A 176 20.76 20.08 16.56
CA THR A 176 21.45 19.77 17.83
C THR A 176 22.72 18.94 17.65
N HIS A 177 22.97 18.37 16.46
CA HIS A 177 24.07 17.43 16.26
C HIS A 177 25.43 18.14 16.07
N PRO A 178 26.41 17.95 16.98
CA PRO A 178 27.70 18.64 16.89
C PRO A 178 28.62 18.04 15.79
N GLU A 179 28.40 16.79 15.39
CA GLU A 179 29.27 16.06 14.46
C GLU A 179 28.52 15.58 13.21
N LYS A 180 28.68 16.29 12.10
CA LYS A 180 28.01 15.96 10.83
C LYS A 180 28.34 14.55 10.29
N GLU A 181 29.53 14.03 10.58
CA GLU A 181 29.95 12.70 10.10
C GLU A 181 29.12 11.56 10.74
N SER A 182 28.99 11.55 12.07
CA SER A 182 28.23 10.52 12.77
C SER A 182 26.74 10.58 12.41
N MET A 183 26.22 11.79 12.20
CA MET A 183 24.85 12.03 11.77
C MET A 183 24.53 11.42 10.40
N LEU A 184 25.44 11.55 9.43
CA LEU A 184 25.24 10.96 8.10
C LEU A 184 25.22 9.43 8.14
N LYS A 185 26.00 8.81 9.04
CA LYS A 185 25.99 7.34 9.22
C LYS A 185 24.68 6.84 9.84
N THR A 186 24.18 7.53 10.87
CA THR A 186 22.88 7.19 11.47
C THR A 186 21.73 7.44 10.50
N LEU A 187 21.82 8.48 9.67
CA LEU A 187 20.89 8.73 8.58
C LEU A 187 20.88 7.63 7.53
N ALA A 188 22.05 7.18 7.09
CA ALA A 188 22.13 6.05 6.16
C ALA A 188 21.47 4.79 6.73
N LEU A 189 21.73 4.46 8.00
CA LEU A 189 21.09 3.32 8.66
C LEU A 189 19.56 3.49 8.72
N GLY A 190 19.08 4.67 9.10
CA GLY A 190 17.65 4.97 9.14
C GLY A 190 16.97 4.81 7.78
N LEU A 191 17.60 5.28 6.71
CA LEU A 191 17.11 5.13 5.33
C LEU A 191 17.03 3.65 4.89
N VAL A 192 17.99 2.81 5.28
CA VAL A 192 17.95 1.37 5.01
C VAL A 192 16.80 0.70 5.76
N VAL A 193 16.61 1.04 7.04
CA VAL A 193 15.48 0.52 7.84
C VAL A 193 14.16 0.96 7.21
N LEU A 194 14.03 2.22 6.79
CA LEU A 194 12.87 2.74 6.09
C LEU A 194 12.58 1.98 4.78
N ALA A 195 13.62 1.67 4.00
CA ALA A 195 13.45 0.89 2.78
C ALA A 195 12.90 -0.51 3.06
N LEU A 196 13.42 -1.16 4.11
CA LEU A 196 12.97 -2.50 4.51
C LEU A 196 11.53 -2.49 5.05
N THR A 197 11.19 -1.55 5.94
CA THR A 197 9.82 -1.45 6.48
C THR A 197 8.81 -1.10 5.39
N SER A 198 9.21 -0.27 4.43
CA SER A 198 8.40 0.04 3.25
C SER A 198 8.08 -1.20 2.40
N LEU A 199 9.05 -2.09 2.19
CA LEU A 199 8.80 -3.36 1.50
C LEU A 199 7.82 -4.24 2.28
N ILE A 200 8.02 -4.33 3.59
CA ILE A 200 7.16 -5.16 4.45
C ILE A 200 5.73 -4.64 4.41
N MET A 201 5.54 -3.35 4.64
CA MET A 201 4.21 -2.76 4.82
C MET A 201 3.52 -2.43 3.49
N GLY A 202 4.27 -2.06 2.46
CA GLY A 202 3.73 -1.75 1.13
C GLY A 202 3.51 -2.97 0.24
N TYR A 203 4.10 -4.13 0.55
CA TYR A 203 3.95 -5.32 -0.29
C TYR A 203 3.67 -6.59 0.52
N LEU A 204 4.53 -6.97 1.47
CA LEU A 204 4.40 -8.27 2.15
C LEU A 204 3.13 -8.37 3.02
N VAL A 205 2.79 -7.33 3.77
CA VAL A 205 1.61 -7.31 4.63
C VAL A 205 0.31 -7.36 3.79
N PRO A 206 0.09 -6.47 2.80
CA PRO A 206 -1.08 -6.57 1.92
C PRO A 206 -1.18 -7.90 1.18
N LYS A 207 -0.05 -8.45 0.72
CA LYS A 207 -0.03 -9.66 -0.10
C LYS A 207 -0.26 -10.93 0.70
N PHE A 208 0.31 -11.05 1.89
CA PHE A 208 0.33 -12.31 2.64
C PHE A 208 -0.42 -12.24 3.96
N ALA A 209 -0.37 -11.11 4.68
CA ALA A 209 -1.02 -11.03 5.98
C ALA A 209 -2.53 -10.81 5.83
N ILE A 210 -2.96 -9.85 5.01
CA ILE A 210 -4.39 -9.51 4.89
C ILE A 210 -5.27 -10.70 4.44
N PRO A 211 -4.90 -11.49 3.41
CA PRO A 211 -5.72 -12.63 2.99
C PRO A 211 -5.88 -13.72 4.06
N THR A 212 -5.01 -13.75 5.08
CA THR A 212 -5.14 -14.72 6.19
C THR A 212 -6.12 -14.29 7.27
N LEU A 213 -6.54 -13.02 7.28
CA LEU A 213 -7.49 -12.48 8.25
C LEU A 213 -8.94 -12.90 7.98
N SER A 214 -9.27 -13.31 6.75
CA SER A 214 -10.62 -13.69 6.37
C SER A 214 -10.62 -14.75 5.28
N LYS A 215 -11.57 -15.69 5.35
CA LYS A 215 -11.79 -16.70 4.29
C LYS A 215 -12.56 -16.14 3.09
N SER A 216 -13.00 -14.88 3.16
CA SER A 216 -13.69 -14.21 2.07
C SER A 216 -12.77 -14.06 0.86
N VAL A 217 -13.29 -14.36 -0.33
CA VAL A 217 -12.53 -14.17 -1.57
C VAL A 217 -12.18 -12.70 -1.79
N TRP A 218 -13.02 -11.77 -1.31
CA TRP A 218 -12.78 -10.33 -1.34
C TRP A 218 -11.55 -9.88 -0.56
N ALA A 219 -11.08 -10.67 0.42
CA ALA A 219 -9.85 -10.37 1.16
C ALA A 219 -8.58 -10.46 0.31
N HIS A 220 -8.67 -10.96 -0.93
CA HIS A 220 -7.57 -10.96 -1.90
C HIS A 220 -7.41 -9.63 -2.65
N ILE A 221 -8.36 -8.68 -2.53
CA ILE A 221 -8.25 -7.36 -3.20
C ILE A 221 -6.92 -6.68 -2.83
N PRO A 222 -6.57 -6.50 -1.54
CA PRO A 222 -5.30 -5.86 -1.17
C PRO A 222 -4.06 -6.61 -1.70
N ALA A 223 -4.13 -7.94 -1.83
CA ALA A 223 -3.02 -8.71 -2.38
C ALA A 223 -2.81 -8.45 -3.87
N ARG A 224 -3.88 -8.31 -4.65
CA ARG A 224 -3.82 -7.93 -6.07
C ARG A 224 -3.34 -6.49 -6.25
N MET A 225 -3.80 -5.61 -5.37
CA MET A 225 -3.32 -4.22 -5.34
C MET A 225 -1.83 -4.12 -5.02
N ALA A 226 -1.31 -4.99 -4.14
CA ALA A 226 0.11 -5.05 -3.81
C ALA A 226 0.98 -5.39 -5.02
N ASP A 227 0.53 -6.32 -5.87
CA ASP A 227 1.23 -6.69 -7.10
C ASP A 227 1.29 -5.50 -8.08
N GLU A 228 0.18 -4.77 -8.23
CA GLU A 228 0.11 -3.58 -9.08
C GLU A 228 0.99 -2.43 -8.56
N GLN A 229 1.06 -2.25 -7.24
CA GLN A 229 1.87 -1.20 -6.61
C GLN A 229 3.34 -1.60 -6.41
N LEU A 230 3.74 -2.82 -6.78
CA LEU A 230 5.11 -3.30 -6.62
C LEU A 230 6.16 -2.39 -7.28
N PRO A 231 5.97 -1.86 -8.51
CA PRO A 231 6.93 -0.93 -9.12
C PRO A 231 7.15 0.34 -8.29
N LEU A 232 6.10 0.87 -7.66
CA LEU A 232 6.18 2.03 -6.76
C LEU A 232 7.02 1.70 -5.53
N VAL A 233 6.76 0.56 -4.89
CA VAL A 233 7.49 0.11 -3.69
C VAL A 233 8.97 -0.11 -4.03
N ILE A 234 9.27 -0.79 -5.14
CA ILE A 234 10.65 -1.00 -5.62
C ILE A 234 11.32 0.35 -5.90
N GLY A 235 10.66 1.26 -6.62
CA GLY A 235 11.19 2.59 -6.91
C GLY A 235 11.55 3.35 -5.65
N MET A 236 10.65 3.34 -4.65
CA MET A 236 10.90 3.99 -3.37
C MET A 236 12.07 3.34 -2.60
N MET A 237 12.17 2.01 -2.58
CA MET A 237 13.30 1.31 -1.98
C MET A 237 14.63 1.70 -2.62
N VAL A 238 14.67 1.74 -3.96
CA VAL A 238 15.88 2.13 -4.71
C VAL A 238 16.29 3.55 -4.33
N VAL A 239 15.35 4.50 -4.30
CA VAL A 239 15.62 5.88 -3.89
C VAL A 239 16.19 5.96 -2.47
N LEU A 240 15.58 5.25 -1.52
CA LEU A 240 16.03 5.22 -0.12
C LEU A 240 17.42 4.60 0.04
N ILE A 241 17.69 3.49 -0.65
CA ILE A 241 19.01 2.82 -0.62
C ILE A 241 20.09 3.69 -1.26
N VAL A 242 19.80 4.31 -2.42
CA VAL A 242 20.74 5.24 -3.07
C VAL A 242 21.03 6.43 -2.15
N ALA A 243 20.01 7.01 -1.52
CA ALA A 243 20.19 8.09 -0.55
C ALA A 243 21.05 7.64 0.64
N ALA A 244 20.86 6.41 1.13
CA ALA A 244 21.68 5.85 2.20
C ALA A 244 23.16 5.71 1.78
N VAL A 245 23.42 5.19 0.58
CA VAL A 245 24.78 5.05 0.03
C VAL A 245 25.45 6.41 -0.12
N LEU A 246 24.73 7.41 -0.65
CA LEU A 246 25.24 8.78 -0.78
C LEU A 246 25.56 9.40 0.59
N ALA A 247 24.72 9.15 1.61
CA ALA A 247 24.99 9.62 2.97
C ALA A 247 26.27 8.99 3.55
N VAL A 248 26.49 7.68 3.35
CA VAL A 248 27.73 7.01 3.76
C VAL A 248 28.94 7.58 3.02
N ALA A 249 28.86 7.71 1.70
CA ALA A 249 29.95 8.23 0.88
C ALA A 249 30.32 9.68 1.27
N GLY A 250 29.31 10.54 1.47
CA GLY A 250 29.49 11.92 1.93
C GLY A 250 30.18 11.99 3.29
N SER A 251 29.84 11.08 4.21
CA SER A 251 30.52 10.98 5.52
C SER A 251 32.03 10.68 5.37
N GLY A 252 32.40 9.82 4.42
CA GLY A 252 33.79 9.47 4.13
C GLY A 252 34.59 10.63 3.52
N MET A 253 33.97 11.40 2.62
CA MET A 253 34.60 12.58 2.00
C MET A 253 34.90 13.67 3.04
N MET A 254 33.96 13.94 3.96
CA MET A 254 34.17 14.91 5.05
C MET A 254 35.35 14.52 5.95
N ARG A 255 35.52 13.23 6.23
CA ARG A 255 36.64 12.73 7.05
C ARG A 255 37.99 12.92 6.35
N ARG A 256 38.05 12.75 5.02
CA ARG A 256 39.26 12.99 4.22
C ARG A 256 39.65 14.47 4.21
N GLN A 257 38.69 15.38 4.01
CA GLN A 257 38.95 16.82 4.02
C GLN A 257 39.54 17.30 5.36
N ARG A 258 39.01 16.84 6.50
CA ARG A 258 39.54 17.19 7.83
C ARG A 258 40.98 16.75 8.04
N ARG A 259 41.38 15.59 7.49
CA ARG A 259 42.76 15.08 7.59
C ARG A 259 43.76 15.92 6.80
N TRP A 260 43.32 16.50 5.67
CA TRP A 260 44.17 17.34 4.83
C TRP A 260 44.35 18.74 5.41
N SER A 261 43.37 19.26 6.14
CA SER A 261 43.40 20.60 6.72
C SER A 261 44.00 20.68 8.12
N GLN A 262 44.30 19.56 8.78
CA GLN A 262 45.06 19.60 10.03
C GLN A 262 46.54 19.75 9.69
N PRO A 263 47.19 20.89 10.03
CA PRO A 263 48.63 20.99 9.88
C PRO A 263 49.23 19.85 10.68
N ILE A 264 50.10 19.07 10.03
CA ILE A 264 50.91 18.07 10.70
C ILE A 264 51.65 18.84 11.79
N SER A 265 51.23 18.73 13.04
CA SER A 265 52.02 19.21 14.15
C SER A 265 53.24 18.30 14.17
N THR A 266 54.27 18.68 13.42
CA THR A 266 55.62 18.16 13.63
C THR A 266 56.03 18.66 15.00
N TYR A 267 55.54 18.02 16.05
CA TYR A 267 56.16 18.07 17.35
C TYR A 267 57.51 17.38 17.15
N ARG A 268 58.48 18.21 16.75
CA ARG A 268 59.88 17.86 16.71
C ARG A 268 60.21 17.46 18.14
N TYR A 269 60.42 16.17 18.36
CA TYR A 269 60.93 15.63 19.60
C TYR A 269 62.36 16.17 19.73
N SER A 270 62.52 17.41 20.22
CA SER A 270 63.82 17.96 20.54
C SER A 270 64.27 17.30 21.83
N GLU A 271 65.11 16.29 21.66
CA GLU A 271 66.16 15.85 22.57
C GLU A 271 66.20 16.56 23.94
N GLU A 272 65.57 15.98 24.96
CA GLU A 272 66.08 16.07 26.32
C GLU A 272 66.96 14.84 26.60
N ARG A 273 68.08 14.72 25.86
CA ARG A 273 69.26 14.02 26.37
C ARG A 273 69.97 14.95 27.33
N ARG A 274 69.52 15.00 28.58
CA ARG A 274 70.38 15.48 29.69
C ARG A 274 71.07 14.26 30.28
N TRP A 275 72.38 14.20 30.05
CA TRP A 275 73.28 13.32 30.79
C TRP A 275 73.42 13.91 32.18
N SER A 276 73.15 13.10 33.20
CA SER A 276 73.64 13.28 34.58
C SER A 276 74.17 11.95 35.05
#